data_AF-A0A8H3EBN5-F1
#
_entry.id   AF-A0A8H3EBN5-F1
#
_cell.length_a   1.000
_cell.length_b   1.000
_cell.length_c   1.000
_cell.angle_alpha   90.00
_cell.angle_beta   90.00
_cell.angle_gamma   90.00
#
_symmetry.space_group_name_H-M   'P 1'
#
loop_
_entity.id
_entity.type
_entity.pdbx_description
1 polymer ?
#
loop_
_entity_poly.entity_id
_entity_poly.type
_entity_poly.pdbx_seq_one_letter_code
_entity_poly.pdbx_strand_id
1 'polypeptide(L)'
;MMNSRVGSYVLPISAILFLAYHYRDVLRGRRIRHPPSPTSYPLVGNLFSIPSGHEYIAFAKLGEQLKSDIVYLELLGQKIIVLNSAEIVSEIMEKRSALYSDRPPIPMVTDPTLMNWSSLPTMTGYNDLWRHYRRILNNWLNARAVTQFDDLQERQARLLLRRLLGATDQAQAFERVRNEFYFTMASTMFQLAYGYELENSQDHFLKEAEVAMYNILSAGMQTNFFVNIFPALSRVPDWLPGTGWKRTAREWGTQQAKAKAGPYEWVKARVWGAPAFDNQLSTPRSHLTIGIEYYGEGGTSERSWIHNVWRLVHHVVGQ
;
A
#
# COMPACT_ATOMS: atom_id res chain seq x y z
N MET A 1 -57.38 -20.89 1.07
CA MET A 1 -56.22 -21.50 1.78
C MET A 1 -55.42 -22.33 0.79
N MET A 2 -54.46 -21.72 0.08
CA MET A 2 -53.66 -22.42 -0.93
C MET A 2 -52.20 -22.47 -0.46
N ASN A 3 -51.81 -23.67 -0.01
CA ASN A 3 -50.46 -24.24 0.05
C ASN A 3 -49.26 -23.34 0.42
N SER A 4 -49.11 -23.03 1.72
CA SER A 4 -47.82 -22.62 2.31
C SER A 4 -46.72 -23.70 2.21
N ARG A 5 -47.09 -24.96 1.94
CA ARG A 5 -46.15 -26.09 1.77
C ARG A 5 -45.47 -26.16 0.40
N VAL A 6 -46.01 -25.53 -0.64
CA VAL A 6 -45.39 -25.56 -1.98
C VAL A 6 -44.26 -24.53 -2.05
N GLY A 7 -44.40 -23.38 -1.39
CA GLY A 7 -43.34 -22.35 -1.32
C GLY A 7 -42.07 -22.82 -0.61
N SER A 8 -42.15 -23.75 0.35
CA SER A 8 -40.98 -24.23 1.11
C SER A 8 -40.01 -25.08 0.30
N TYR A 9 -40.46 -25.72 -0.79
CA TYR A 9 -39.61 -26.56 -1.64
C TYR A 9 -39.10 -25.84 -2.90
N VAL A 10 -39.75 -24.74 -3.31
CA VAL A 10 -39.34 -23.96 -4.49
C VAL A 10 -37.99 -23.28 -4.27
N LEU A 11 -37.73 -22.75 -3.08
CA LEU A 11 -36.45 -22.11 -2.74
C LEU A 11 -35.24 -23.07 -2.76
N PRO A 12 -35.28 -24.26 -2.11
CA PRO A 12 -34.15 -25.19 -2.18
C PRO A 12 -33.98 -25.79 -3.57
N ILE A 13 -35.07 -26.08 -4.31
CA ILE A 13 -34.96 -26.62 -5.67
C ILE A 13 -34.37 -25.57 -6.63
N SER A 14 -34.80 -24.31 -6.54
CA SER A 14 -34.22 -23.23 -7.34
C SER A 14 -32.75 -22.97 -6.99
N ALA A 15 -32.38 -23.03 -5.71
CA ALA A 15 -30.97 -22.95 -5.28
C ALA A 15 -30.13 -24.11 -5.82
N ILE A 16 -30.64 -25.35 -5.78
CA ILE A 16 -29.96 -26.53 -6.32
C ILE A 16 -29.79 -26.42 -7.85
N LEU A 17 -30.83 -26.01 -8.57
CA LEU A 17 -30.77 -25.82 -10.02
C LEU A 17 -29.83 -24.67 -10.41
N PHE A 18 -29.80 -23.59 -9.63
CA PHE A 18 -28.89 -22.47 -9.80
C PHE A 18 -27.43 -22.90 -9.56
N LEU A 19 -27.17 -23.64 -8.47
CA LEU A 19 -25.85 -24.22 -8.19
C LEU A 19 -25.43 -25.21 -9.28
N ALA A 20 -26.34 -26.07 -9.76
CA ALA A 20 -26.06 -27.04 -10.82
C ALA A 20 -25.79 -26.35 -12.18
N TYR A 21 -26.51 -25.28 -12.49
CA TYR A 21 -26.27 -24.46 -13.68
C TYR A 21 -24.89 -23.79 -13.61
N HIS A 22 -24.57 -23.11 -12.52
CA HIS A 22 -23.26 -22.48 -12.32
C HIS A 22 -22.13 -23.51 -12.30
N TYR A 23 -22.34 -24.66 -11.67
CA TYR A 23 -21.38 -25.77 -11.67
C TYR A 23 -21.10 -26.27 -13.08
N ARG A 24 -22.16 -26.45 -13.89
CA ARG A 24 -22.03 -26.84 -15.31
C ARG A 24 -21.32 -25.77 -16.13
N ASP A 25 -21.58 -24.50 -15.88
CA ASP A 25 -20.96 -23.39 -16.62
C ASP A 25 -19.47 -23.24 -16.26
N VAL A 26 -19.12 -23.41 -14.98
CA VAL A 26 -17.73 -23.49 -14.49
C VAL A 26 -16.99 -24.67 -15.13
N LEU A 27 -17.61 -25.85 -15.21
CA LEU A 27 -17.03 -27.02 -15.87
C LEU A 27 -16.90 -26.86 -17.40
N ARG A 28 -17.76 -26.05 -18.01
CA ARG A 28 -17.75 -25.73 -19.45
C ARG A 28 -16.82 -24.58 -19.82
N GLY A 29 -16.20 -23.93 -18.83
CA GLY A 29 -15.20 -22.90 -19.06
C GLY A 29 -14.16 -23.36 -20.08
N ARG A 30 -13.85 -22.48 -21.04
CA ARG A 30 -12.79 -22.73 -22.03
C ARG A 30 -11.52 -23.13 -21.28
N ARG A 31 -10.93 -24.29 -21.62
CA ARG A 31 -9.59 -24.68 -21.17
C ARG A 31 -8.58 -23.69 -21.77
N ILE A 32 -8.37 -22.58 -21.09
CA ILE A 32 -7.30 -21.64 -21.40
C ILE A 32 -6.00 -22.37 -21.11
N ARG A 33 -5.06 -22.37 -22.06
CA ARG A 33 -3.71 -22.88 -21.79
C ARG A 33 -3.07 -21.99 -20.74
N HIS A 34 -2.80 -22.56 -19.58
CA HIS A 34 -2.08 -21.92 -18.49
C HIS A 34 -0.80 -22.73 -18.18
N PRO A 35 0.18 -22.14 -17.47
CA PRO A 35 1.30 -22.87 -16.90
C PRO A 35 0.85 -24.05 -16.01
N PRO A 36 1.76 -24.96 -15.62
CA PRO A 36 1.45 -26.02 -14.67
C PRO A 36 0.72 -25.50 -13.43
N SER A 37 -0.30 -26.24 -13.01
CA SER A 37 -1.14 -25.93 -11.84
C SER A 37 -1.27 -27.17 -11.00
N PRO A 38 -1.27 -27.07 -9.66
CA PRO A 38 -1.71 -28.16 -8.82
C PRO A 38 -3.21 -28.41 -9.05
N THR A 39 -3.74 -29.46 -8.43
CA THR A 39 -5.17 -29.78 -8.48
C THR A 39 -6.02 -28.56 -8.17
N SER A 40 -7.08 -28.35 -8.94
CA SER A 40 -8.02 -27.24 -8.77
C SER A 40 -9.42 -27.80 -8.59
N TYR A 41 -10.18 -27.23 -7.66
CA TYR A 41 -11.55 -27.63 -7.35
C TYR A 41 -12.54 -26.59 -7.88
N PRO A 42 -13.75 -27.01 -8.29
CA PRO A 42 -14.78 -26.07 -8.71
C PRO A 42 -15.06 -25.00 -7.65
N LEU A 43 -15.28 -23.75 -8.09
CA LEU A 43 -15.58 -22.54 -7.27
C LEU A 43 -14.42 -22.03 -6.40
N VAL A 44 -13.70 -22.91 -5.72
CA VAL A 44 -12.63 -22.52 -4.78
C VAL A 44 -11.24 -22.49 -5.42
N GLY A 45 -11.07 -23.13 -6.57
CA GLY A 45 -9.82 -23.24 -7.29
C GLY A 45 -8.79 -24.07 -6.51
N ASN A 46 -7.57 -23.55 -6.40
CA ASN A 46 -6.43 -24.18 -5.75
C ASN A 46 -6.37 -23.96 -4.22
N LEU A 47 -7.42 -23.39 -3.60
CA LEU A 47 -7.41 -23.03 -2.18
C LEU A 47 -6.97 -24.19 -1.26
N PHE A 48 -7.43 -25.42 -1.56
CA PHE A 48 -7.09 -26.62 -0.78
C PHE A 48 -5.84 -27.36 -1.28
N SER A 49 -5.19 -26.82 -2.31
CA SER A 49 -3.99 -27.41 -2.92
C SER A 49 -2.73 -26.61 -2.63
N ILE A 50 -2.85 -25.44 -1.98
CA ILE A 50 -1.71 -24.68 -1.47
C ILE A 50 -1.27 -25.26 -0.12
N PRO A 51 0.01 -25.61 0.06
CA PRO A 51 0.54 -26.03 1.35
C PRO A 51 0.29 -24.98 2.45
N SER A 52 -0.01 -25.43 3.67
CA SER A 52 -0.14 -24.53 4.81
C SER A 52 1.21 -23.91 5.22
N GLY A 53 1.15 -22.75 5.86
CA GLY A 53 2.31 -21.98 6.30
C GLY A 53 2.45 -20.66 5.55
N HIS A 54 3.66 -20.13 5.49
CA HIS A 54 3.91 -18.89 4.75
C HIS A 54 3.75 -19.09 3.25
N GLU A 55 2.98 -18.20 2.61
CA GLU A 55 2.64 -18.27 1.19
C GLU A 55 3.88 -18.39 0.29
N TYR A 56 4.94 -17.63 0.56
CA TYR A 56 6.17 -17.68 -0.23
C TYR A 56 6.86 -19.06 -0.17
N ILE A 57 6.80 -19.76 0.97
CA ILE A 57 7.34 -21.12 1.12
C ILE A 57 6.42 -22.11 0.38
N ALA A 58 5.12 -21.94 0.52
CA ALA A 58 4.13 -22.80 -0.14
C ALA A 58 4.24 -22.72 -1.67
N PHE A 59 4.39 -21.50 -2.21
CA PHE A 59 4.55 -21.24 -3.64
C PHE A 59 5.87 -21.78 -4.21
N ALA A 60 6.97 -21.68 -3.46
CA ALA A 60 8.25 -22.29 -3.85
C ALA A 60 8.13 -23.83 -3.90
N LYS A 61 7.54 -24.45 -2.87
CA LYS A 61 7.31 -25.90 -2.83
C LYS A 61 6.44 -26.40 -3.99
N LEU A 62 5.41 -25.62 -4.37
CA LEU A 62 4.58 -25.96 -5.53
C LEU A 62 5.39 -25.95 -6.84
N GLY A 63 6.31 -24.99 -7.00
CA GLY A 63 7.24 -24.97 -8.13
C GLY A 63 8.11 -26.22 -8.21
N GLU A 64 8.69 -26.63 -7.08
CA GLU A 64 9.49 -27.86 -6.97
C GLU A 64 8.67 -29.11 -7.30
N GLN A 65 7.48 -29.24 -6.72
CA GLN A 65 6.58 -30.39 -6.93
C GLN A 65 6.13 -30.54 -8.38
N LEU A 66 5.80 -29.41 -9.02
CA LEU A 66 5.37 -29.37 -10.41
C LEU A 66 6.54 -29.34 -11.40
N LYS A 67 7.79 -29.27 -10.90
CA LYS A 67 9.02 -29.11 -11.69
C LYS A 67 8.89 -27.96 -12.69
N SER A 68 8.43 -26.81 -12.21
CA SER A 68 8.15 -25.65 -13.05
C SER A 68 8.48 -24.33 -12.36
N ASP A 69 9.14 -23.47 -13.11
CA ASP A 69 9.47 -22.10 -12.67
C ASP A 69 8.28 -21.13 -12.79
N ILE A 70 7.19 -21.53 -13.46
CA ILE A 70 5.96 -20.75 -13.54
C ILE A 70 4.79 -21.64 -13.12
N VAL A 71 4.09 -21.24 -12.06
CA VAL A 71 2.92 -21.96 -11.56
C VAL A 71 1.68 -21.10 -11.72
N TYR A 72 0.62 -21.69 -12.27
CA TYR A 72 -0.71 -21.09 -12.29
C TYR A 72 -1.50 -21.52 -11.06
N LEU A 73 -2.15 -20.55 -10.42
CA LEU A 73 -3.10 -20.75 -9.35
C LEU A 73 -4.38 -19.95 -9.61
N GLU A 74 -5.49 -20.45 -9.12
CA GLU A 74 -6.77 -19.76 -9.08
C GLU A 74 -7.32 -19.85 -7.66
N LEU A 75 -7.57 -18.72 -7.01
CA LEU A 75 -8.10 -18.67 -5.65
C LEU A 75 -9.39 -17.86 -5.64
N LEU A 76 -10.52 -18.53 -5.38
CA LEU A 76 -11.83 -17.89 -5.33
C LEU A 76 -12.12 -17.02 -6.59
N GLY A 77 -11.72 -17.50 -7.77
CA GLY A 77 -11.86 -16.82 -9.06
C GLY A 77 -10.74 -15.82 -9.41
N GLN A 78 -9.80 -15.56 -8.50
CA GLN A 78 -8.61 -14.75 -8.80
C GLN A 78 -7.50 -15.59 -9.38
N LYS A 79 -6.98 -15.16 -10.54
CA LYS A 79 -5.89 -15.86 -11.24
C LYS A 79 -4.55 -15.31 -10.81
N ILE A 80 -3.66 -16.19 -10.39
CA ILE A 80 -2.34 -15.87 -9.85
C ILE A 80 -1.29 -16.64 -10.67
N ILE A 81 -0.26 -15.93 -11.08
CA ILE A 81 0.93 -16.51 -11.71
C ILE A 81 2.08 -16.35 -10.73
N VAL A 82 2.62 -17.47 -10.27
CA VAL A 82 3.79 -17.53 -9.40
C VAL A 82 5.04 -17.69 -10.27
N LEU A 83 6.04 -16.85 -10.04
CA LEU A 83 7.34 -16.90 -10.71
C LEU A 83 8.40 -17.37 -9.71
N ASN A 84 8.99 -18.54 -9.96
CA ASN A 84 9.88 -19.23 -9.02
C ASN A 84 11.36 -19.24 -9.46
N SER A 85 11.72 -18.57 -10.57
CA SER A 85 13.12 -18.42 -11.02
C SER A 85 13.49 -16.97 -11.31
N ALA A 86 14.76 -16.62 -11.04
CA ALA A 86 15.27 -15.28 -11.25
C ALA A 86 15.25 -14.87 -12.73
N GLU A 87 15.53 -15.84 -13.62
CA GLU A 87 15.54 -15.67 -15.06
C GLU A 87 14.16 -15.24 -15.57
N ILE A 88 13.11 -15.92 -15.12
CA ILE A 88 11.73 -15.61 -15.53
C ILE A 88 11.25 -14.32 -14.89
N VAL A 89 11.62 -14.05 -13.64
CA VAL A 89 11.32 -12.76 -13.00
C VAL A 89 11.93 -11.61 -13.79
N SER A 90 13.21 -11.69 -14.21
CA SER A 90 13.82 -10.65 -15.06
C SER A 90 13.14 -10.56 -16.43
N GLU A 91 12.85 -11.70 -17.08
CA GLU A 91 12.17 -11.70 -18.38
C GLU A 91 10.79 -11.00 -18.32
N ILE A 92 10.01 -11.23 -17.27
CA ILE A 92 8.64 -10.69 -17.14
C ILE A 92 8.65 -9.28 -16.54
N MET A 93 9.32 -9.09 -15.40
CA MET A 93 9.21 -7.88 -14.60
C MET A 93 10.14 -6.76 -15.05
N GLU A 94 11.22 -7.08 -15.78
CA GLU A 94 12.21 -6.11 -16.27
C GLU A 94 12.05 -5.89 -17.77
N LYS A 95 12.33 -6.93 -18.58
CA LYS A 95 12.33 -6.81 -20.06
C LYS A 95 10.94 -6.55 -20.62
N ARG A 96 9.90 -7.08 -19.98
CA ARG A 96 8.49 -6.90 -20.38
C ARG A 96 7.70 -6.04 -19.39
N SER A 97 8.40 -5.24 -18.58
CA SER A 97 7.80 -4.37 -17.56
C SER A 97 6.61 -3.56 -18.08
N ALA A 98 6.68 -3.02 -19.30
CA ALA A 98 5.59 -2.23 -19.90
C ALA A 98 4.25 -2.99 -20.01
N LEU A 99 4.27 -4.32 -20.07
CA LEU A 99 3.09 -5.19 -20.15
C LEU A 99 2.55 -5.61 -18.78
N TYR A 100 3.43 -5.71 -17.78
CA TYR A 100 3.13 -6.32 -16.47
C TYR A 100 3.26 -5.33 -15.29
N SER A 101 3.45 -4.04 -15.56
CA SER A 101 3.62 -3.01 -14.53
C SER A 101 2.32 -2.56 -13.87
N ASP A 102 1.16 -3.04 -14.30
CA ASP A 102 -0.11 -2.67 -13.67
C ASP A 102 -0.26 -3.30 -12.27
N ARG A 103 -1.27 -2.88 -11.52
CA ARG A 103 -1.54 -3.38 -10.17
C ARG A 103 -2.95 -3.97 -10.10
N PRO A 104 -3.11 -5.20 -9.56
CA PRO A 104 -4.44 -5.72 -9.31
C PRO A 104 -5.14 -4.80 -8.30
N PRO A 105 -6.41 -4.41 -8.54
CA PRO A 105 -7.12 -3.54 -7.62
C PRO A 105 -7.34 -4.25 -6.29
N ILE A 106 -7.23 -3.49 -5.20
CA ILE A 106 -7.64 -3.91 -3.86
C ILE A 106 -8.89 -3.08 -3.52
N PRO A 107 -10.11 -3.58 -3.82
CA PRO A 107 -11.36 -2.82 -3.66
C PRO A 107 -11.50 -2.14 -2.30
N MET A 108 -11.16 -2.81 -1.20
CA MET A 108 -11.24 -2.22 0.14
C MET A 108 -10.46 -0.90 0.25
N VAL A 109 -9.27 -0.86 -0.37
CA VAL A 109 -8.34 0.28 -0.33
C VAL A 109 -8.68 1.32 -1.41
N THR A 110 -9.03 0.86 -2.61
CA THR A 110 -9.07 1.70 -3.82
C THR A 110 -10.46 2.22 -4.18
N ASP A 111 -11.54 1.59 -3.71
CA ASP A 111 -12.91 1.99 -4.02
C ASP A 111 -13.22 3.37 -3.39
N PRO A 112 -13.78 4.32 -4.16
CA PRO A 112 -14.07 5.68 -3.67
C PRO A 112 -15.17 5.74 -2.61
N THR A 113 -16.00 4.69 -2.49
CA THR A 113 -17.04 4.57 -1.47
C THR A 113 -16.54 3.96 -0.15
N LEU A 114 -15.28 3.48 -0.15
CA LEU A 114 -14.61 2.82 0.97
C LEU A 114 -13.46 3.68 1.49
N MET A 115 -12.20 3.21 1.40
CA MET A 115 -11.05 3.98 1.88
C MET A 115 -10.66 5.12 0.92
N ASN A 116 -10.94 5.00 -0.38
CA ASN A 116 -10.60 5.97 -1.41
C ASN A 116 -9.09 6.31 -1.52
N TRP A 117 -8.21 5.30 -1.49
CA TRP A 117 -6.75 5.46 -1.58
C TRP A 117 -6.17 5.08 -2.95
N SER A 118 -6.98 5.13 -4.01
CA SER A 118 -6.56 4.77 -5.37
C SER A 118 -5.43 5.64 -5.93
N SER A 119 -5.26 6.85 -5.39
CA SER A 119 -4.24 7.82 -5.82
C SER A 119 -2.86 7.60 -5.21
N LEU A 120 -2.69 6.63 -4.29
CA LEU A 120 -1.38 6.32 -3.71
C LEU A 120 -0.41 5.79 -4.77
N PRO A 121 0.89 6.20 -4.75
CA PRO A 121 1.88 5.73 -5.73
C PRO A 121 2.02 4.21 -5.82
N THR A 122 1.75 3.50 -4.72
CA THR A 122 1.80 2.04 -4.64
C THR A 122 0.53 1.34 -5.14
N MET A 123 -0.60 2.06 -5.16
CA MET A 123 -1.94 1.52 -5.48
C MET A 123 -2.46 1.97 -6.85
N THR A 124 -2.02 3.11 -7.37
CA THR A 124 -2.41 3.57 -8.70
C THR A 124 -1.93 2.58 -9.76
N GLY A 125 -2.79 2.28 -10.72
CA GLY A 125 -2.44 1.47 -11.88
C GLY A 125 -1.36 2.14 -12.76
N TYR A 126 -0.83 1.37 -13.71
CA TYR A 126 0.21 1.85 -14.62
C TYR A 126 -0.35 2.87 -15.63
N ASN A 127 -0.32 4.15 -15.25
CA ASN A 127 -0.89 5.27 -15.99
C ASN A 127 0.02 6.51 -15.91
N ASP A 128 -0.42 7.64 -16.48
CA ASP A 128 0.35 8.89 -16.45
C ASP A 128 0.57 9.44 -15.04
N LEU A 129 -0.37 9.19 -14.11
CA LEU A 129 -0.22 9.58 -12.71
C LEU A 129 0.93 8.80 -12.05
N TRP A 130 1.00 7.49 -12.27
CA TRP A 130 2.10 6.66 -11.80
C TRP A 130 3.45 7.12 -12.40
N ARG A 131 3.51 7.37 -13.72
CA ARG A 131 4.73 7.85 -14.39
C ARG A 131 5.17 9.20 -13.84
N HIS A 132 4.22 10.08 -13.52
CA HIS A 132 4.48 11.36 -12.89
C HIS A 132 5.11 11.19 -11.51
N TYR A 133 4.51 10.37 -10.62
CA TYR A 133 5.10 10.05 -9.32
C TYR A 133 6.50 9.45 -9.45
N ARG A 134 6.69 8.50 -10.37
CA ARG A 134 7.98 7.86 -10.60
C ARG A 134 9.04 8.88 -11.02
N ARG A 135 8.69 9.82 -11.91
CA ARG A 135 9.61 10.87 -12.37
C ARG A 135 10.03 11.79 -11.22
N ILE A 136 9.09 12.20 -10.37
CA ILE A 136 9.39 13.04 -9.20
C ILE A 136 10.30 12.30 -8.21
N LEU A 137 9.93 11.08 -7.81
CA LEU A 137 10.71 10.29 -6.87
C LEU A 137 12.12 9.99 -7.41
N ASN A 138 12.25 9.75 -8.72
CA ASN A 138 13.54 9.44 -9.33
C ASN A 138 14.52 10.63 -9.30
N ASN A 139 14.07 11.87 -9.16
CA ASN A 139 14.99 13.01 -9.00
C ASN A 139 15.79 12.94 -7.69
N TRP A 140 15.25 12.26 -6.67
CA TRP A 140 15.83 12.16 -5.32
C TRP A 140 16.38 10.77 -5.00
N LEU A 141 15.74 9.73 -5.55
CA LEU A 141 16.01 8.33 -5.21
C LEU A 141 16.79 7.59 -6.31
N ASN A 142 17.39 8.30 -7.27
CA ASN A 142 18.32 7.68 -8.21
C ASN A 142 19.69 7.46 -7.54
N ALA A 143 20.51 6.58 -8.13
CA ALA A 143 21.80 6.17 -7.60
C ALA A 143 22.78 7.32 -7.29
N ARG A 144 22.67 8.45 -8.00
CA ARG A 144 23.51 9.63 -7.75
C ARG A 144 22.90 10.56 -6.72
N ALA A 145 21.59 10.81 -6.80
CA ALA A 145 20.93 11.74 -5.90
C ALA A 145 20.85 11.21 -4.46
N VAL A 146 20.76 9.89 -4.26
CA VAL A 146 20.59 9.31 -2.93
C VAL A 146 21.77 9.58 -1.98
N THR A 147 22.99 9.79 -2.49
CA THR A 147 24.18 10.04 -1.67
C THR A 147 24.10 11.37 -0.90
N GLN A 148 23.23 12.30 -1.31
CA GLN A 148 23.00 13.54 -0.55
C GLN A 148 22.40 13.27 0.84
N PHE A 149 21.88 12.06 1.07
CA PHE A 149 21.28 11.65 2.33
C PHE A 149 22.24 10.88 3.25
N ASP A 150 23.50 10.69 2.85
CA ASP A 150 24.47 9.90 3.61
C ASP A 150 24.70 10.47 5.02
N ASP A 151 24.90 11.79 5.14
CA ASP A 151 25.08 12.47 6.43
C ASP A 151 23.87 12.30 7.36
N LEU A 152 22.67 12.28 6.78
CA LEU A 152 21.44 12.07 7.54
C LEU A 152 21.35 10.62 8.03
N GLN A 153 21.61 9.65 7.15
CA GLN A 153 21.62 8.23 7.53
C GLN A 153 22.68 7.95 8.58
N GLU A 154 23.87 8.53 8.45
CA GLU A 154 24.94 8.39 9.44
C GLU A 154 24.54 8.96 10.79
N ARG A 155 23.94 10.16 10.80
CA ARG A 155 23.41 10.76 12.04
C ARG A 155 22.36 9.85 12.70
N GLN A 156 21.42 9.35 11.93
CA GLN A 156 20.35 8.47 12.41
C GLN A 156 20.90 7.14 12.93
N ALA A 157 21.92 6.58 12.26
CA ALA A 157 22.63 5.39 12.71
C ALA A 157 23.35 5.61 14.04
N ARG A 158 24.05 6.74 14.21
CA ARG A 158 24.69 7.10 15.49
C ARG A 158 23.68 7.24 16.62
N LEU A 159 22.51 7.83 16.35
CA LEU A 159 21.42 7.96 17.33
C LEU A 159 20.80 6.59 17.68
N LEU A 160 20.62 5.72 16.70
CA LEU A 160 20.17 4.35 16.92
C LEU A 160 21.14 3.59 17.82
N LEU A 161 22.44 3.62 17.53
CA LEU A 161 23.45 2.95 18.36
C LEU A 161 23.40 3.42 19.81
N ARG A 162 23.24 4.72 20.05
CA ARG A 162 23.08 5.27 21.40
C ARG A 162 21.85 4.72 22.12
N ARG A 163 20.71 4.59 21.43
CA ARG A 163 19.50 4.01 22.02
C ARG A 163 19.63 2.51 22.27
N LEU A 164 20.33 1.80 21.38
CA LEU A 164 20.59 0.36 21.53
C LEU A 164 21.52 0.04 22.71
N LEU A 165 22.46 0.91 23.04
CA LEU A 165 23.30 0.74 24.25
C LEU A 165 22.47 0.69 25.55
N GLY A 166 21.31 1.35 25.58
CA GLY A 166 20.38 1.31 26.72
C GLY A 166 19.35 0.16 26.66
N ALA A 167 19.33 -0.63 25.58
CA ALA A 167 18.31 -1.65 25.32
C ALA A 167 18.72 -3.07 25.75
N THR A 168 19.99 -3.30 26.08
CA THR A 168 20.57 -4.63 26.31
C THR A 168 20.24 -5.27 27.66
N ASP A 169 19.80 -4.49 28.65
CA ASP A 169 19.65 -4.96 30.05
C ASP A 169 18.21 -5.34 30.46
N GLN A 170 17.30 -5.58 29.50
CA GLN A 170 15.86 -5.75 29.80
C GLN A 170 15.24 -7.05 29.28
N ALA A 171 14.18 -7.51 29.98
CA ALA A 171 13.44 -8.75 29.75
C ALA A 171 12.68 -8.85 28.41
N GLN A 172 12.83 -7.90 27.50
CA GLN A 172 12.21 -7.88 26.17
C GLN A 172 13.15 -7.28 25.10
N ALA A 173 14.42 -7.69 25.12
CA ALA A 173 15.46 -7.14 24.25
C ALA A 173 15.07 -7.11 22.76
N PHE A 174 14.43 -8.17 22.24
CA PHE A 174 14.02 -8.22 20.83
C PHE A 174 12.99 -7.14 20.46
N GLU A 175 11.90 -7.03 21.23
CA GLU A 175 10.85 -6.03 20.98
C GLU A 175 11.39 -4.61 21.08
N ARG A 176 12.27 -4.37 22.07
CA ARG A 176 12.94 -3.09 22.24
C ARG A 176 13.80 -2.76 21.01
N VAL A 177 14.70 -3.65 20.62
CA VAL A 177 15.58 -3.47 19.44
C VAL A 177 14.74 -3.20 18.21
N ARG A 178 13.71 -4.01 17.96
CA ARG A 178 12.79 -3.85 16.83
C ARG A 178 12.16 -2.45 16.81
N ASN A 179 11.66 -1.97 17.95
CA ASN A 179 11.04 -0.66 18.06
C ASN A 179 12.06 0.48 17.83
N GLU A 180 13.31 0.33 18.28
CA GLU A 180 14.36 1.33 18.01
C GLU A 180 14.70 1.41 16.51
N PHE A 181 14.74 0.28 15.80
CA PHE A 181 14.90 0.26 14.34
C PHE A 181 13.71 0.94 13.64
N TYR A 182 12.48 0.60 14.01
CA TYR A 182 11.29 1.24 13.45
C TYR A 182 11.29 2.76 13.67
N PHE A 183 11.59 3.22 14.90
CA PHE A 183 11.67 4.64 15.21
C PHE A 183 12.75 5.35 14.40
N THR A 184 13.92 4.73 14.22
CA THR A 184 15.02 5.28 13.41
C THR A 184 14.63 5.42 11.95
N MET A 185 13.98 4.38 11.38
CA MET A 185 13.49 4.42 10.00
C MET A 185 12.44 5.51 9.83
N ALA A 186 11.48 5.61 10.76
CA ALA A 186 10.47 6.65 10.72
C ALA A 186 11.10 8.04 10.83
N SER A 187 12.00 8.27 11.80
CA SER A 187 12.70 9.55 11.97
C SER A 187 13.47 9.95 10.71
N THR A 188 14.17 9.00 10.09
CA THR A 188 14.83 9.22 8.80
C THR A 188 13.84 9.62 7.71
N MET A 189 12.71 8.92 7.59
CA MET A 189 11.70 9.21 6.57
C MET A 189 11.00 10.56 6.79
N PHE A 190 10.66 10.91 8.03
CA PHE A 190 10.06 12.21 8.37
C PHE A 190 11.04 13.36 8.11
N GLN A 191 12.32 13.17 8.43
CA GLN A 191 13.35 14.16 8.13
C GLN A 191 13.56 14.31 6.62
N LEU A 192 13.60 13.21 5.88
CA LEU A 192 13.76 13.22 4.42
C LEU A 192 12.57 13.88 3.69
N ALA A 193 11.35 13.51 4.08
CA ALA A 193 10.14 13.94 3.38
C ALA A 193 9.68 15.34 3.77
N TYR A 194 9.85 15.72 5.05
CA TYR A 194 9.27 16.93 5.62
C TYR A 194 10.29 17.81 6.34
N GLY A 195 11.54 17.38 6.52
CA GLY A 195 12.48 18.07 7.40
C GLY A 195 12.04 18.04 8.87
N TYR A 196 11.14 17.12 9.24
CA TYR A 196 10.56 17.02 10.57
C TYR A 196 11.36 16.06 11.44
N GLU A 197 11.90 16.58 12.55
CA GLU A 197 12.59 15.79 13.57
C GLU A 197 11.57 15.22 14.55
N LEU A 198 11.36 13.89 14.52
CA LEU A 198 10.51 13.21 15.50
C LEU A 198 11.05 13.40 16.92
N GLU A 199 10.18 13.79 17.85
CA GLU A 199 10.58 14.03 19.24
C GLU A 199 10.88 12.73 19.99
N ASN A 200 9.97 11.76 19.88
CA ASN A 200 10.03 10.48 20.60
C ASN A 200 9.05 9.46 19.97
N SER A 201 8.98 8.25 20.51
CA SER A 201 8.12 7.17 20.00
C SER A 201 6.61 7.42 20.14
N GLN A 202 6.21 8.47 20.86
CA GLN A 202 4.84 8.93 21.03
C GLN A 202 4.53 10.21 20.22
N ASP A 203 5.43 10.63 19.34
CA ASP A 203 5.19 11.74 18.42
C ASP A 203 3.86 11.53 17.66
N HIS A 204 3.03 12.57 17.62
CA HIS A 204 1.69 12.48 17.04
C HIS A 204 1.73 12.08 15.56
N PHE A 205 2.64 12.62 14.75
CA PHE A 205 2.73 12.28 13.33
C PHE A 205 3.22 10.85 13.13
N LEU A 206 4.13 10.39 13.99
CA LEU A 206 4.53 8.99 14.01
C LEU A 206 3.34 8.08 14.30
N LYS A 207 2.53 8.38 15.34
CA LYS A 207 1.36 7.57 15.70
C LYS A 207 0.31 7.53 14.60
N GLU A 208 0.03 8.65 13.95
CA GLU A 208 -0.89 8.68 12.81
C GLU A 208 -0.38 7.85 11.63
N ALA A 209 0.93 7.91 11.34
CA ALA A 209 1.54 7.09 10.30
C ALA A 209 1.51 5.59 10.64
N GLU A 210 1.76 5.22 11.89
CA GLU A 210 1.65 3.83 12.38
C GLU A 210 0.23 3.28 12.18
N VAL A 211 -0.79 4.04 12.58
CA VAL A 211 -2.19 3.64 12.41
C VAL A 211 -2.57 3.55 10.93
N ALA A 212 -2.14 4.50 10.10
CA ALA A 212 -2.41 4.46 8.66
C ALA A 212 -1.75 3.24 7.99
N MET A 213 -0.52 2.90 8.39
CA MET A 213 0.20 1.72 7.88
C MET A 213 -0.45 0.42 8.34
N TYR A 214 -0.90 0.34 9.59
CA TYR A 214 -1.65 -0.81 10.08
C TYR A 214 -2.95 -1.00 9.28
N ASN A 215 -3.74 0.08 9.13
CA ASN A 215 -5.02 0.04 8.42
C ASN A 215 -4.87 -0.41 6.96
N ILE A 216 -3.86 0.06 6.23
CA ILE A 216 -3.66 -0.34 4.83
C ILE A 216 -3.25 -1.81 4.69
N LEU A 217 -2.35 -2.29 5.56
CA LEU A 217 -1.92 -3.68 5.56
C LEU A 217 -3.10 -4.60 5.90
N SER A 218 -3.88 -4.24 6.91
CA SER A 218 -5.09 -4.96 7.29
C SER A 218 -6.16 -4.93 6.19
N ALA A 219 -6.36 -3.79 5.52
CA ALA A 219 -7.32 -3.65 4.42
C ALA A 219 -6.92 -4.44 3.16
N GLY A 220 -5.62 -4.59 2.91
CA GLY A 220 -5.09 -5.36 1.78
C GLY A 220 -5.26 -6.87 1.93
N MET A 221 -5.39 -7.38 3.15
CA MET A 221 -5.56 -8.82 3.40
C MET A 221 -6.96 -9.28 2.99
N GLN A 222 -7.01 -10.24 2.07
CA GLN A 222 -8.27 -10.83 1.58
C GLN A 222 -9.07 -11.52 2.69
N THR A 223 -8.37 -12.09 3.68
CA THR A 223 -8.94 -12.74 4.86
C THR A 223 -9.69 -11.78 5.77
N ASN A 224 -9.34 -10.49 5.77
CA ASN A 224 -10.00 -9.48 6.60
C ASN A 224 -11.24 -8.90 5.93
N PHE A 225 -11.22 -8.75 4.59
CA PHE A 225 -12.28 -8.09 3.85
C PHE A 225 -12.62 -8.81 2.55
N PHE A 226 -13.75 -9.52 2.54
CA PHE A 226 -14.26 -10.26 1.37
C PHE A 226 -14.53 -9.38 0.15
N VAL A 227 -14.69 -8.06 0.30
CA VAL A 227 -14.83 -7.15 -0.85
C VAL A 227 -13.61 -7.21 -1.78
N ASN A 228 -12.44 -7.60 -1.27
CA ASN A 228 -11.25 -7.81 -2.09
C ASN A 228 -11.35 -9.04 -3.01
N ILE A 229 -12.16 -10.03 -2.63
CA ILE A 229 -12.45 -11.22 -3.43
C ILE A 229 -13.70 -10.99 -4.30
N PHE A 230 -14.73 -10.37 -3.71
CA PHE A 230 -16.02 -10.10 -4.33
C PHE A 230 -16.29 -8.58 -4.38
N PRO A 231 -15.77 -7.86 -5.39
CA PRO A 231 -15.92 -6.41 -5.48
C PRO A 231 -17.37 -5.92 -5.47
N ALA A 232 -18.32 -6.74 -5.93
CA ALA A 232 -19.75 -6.44 -5.88
C ALA A 232 -20.27 -6.11 -4.47
N LEU A 233 -19.59 -6.56 -3.41
CA LEU A 233 -19.94 -6.23 -2.02
C LEU A 233 -19.85 -4.72 -1.73
N SER A 234 -19.04 -3.95 -2.48
CA SER A 234 -18.97 -2.49 -2.30
C SER A 234 -20.30 -1.79 -2.66
N ARG A 235 -21.16 -2.42 -3.46
CA ARG A 235 -22.48 -1.88 -3.87
C ARG A 235 -23.62 -2.20 -2.92
N VAL A 236 -23.40 -3.09 -1.94
CA VAL A 236 -24.44 -3.47 -0.98
C VAL A 236 -24.87 -2.26 -0.13
N PRO A 237 -26.15 -1.96 0.04
CA PRO A 237 -26.55 -0.81 0.86
C PRO A 237 -26.09 -0.89 2.32
N ASP A 238 -25.74 0.26 2.91
CA ASP A 238 -25.22 0.37 4.29
C ASP A 238 -26.22 -0.06 5.38
N TRP A 239 -27.52 -0.12 5.07
CA TRP A 239 -28.55 -0.55 6.03
C TRP A 239 -28.61 -2.07 6.21
N LEU A 240 -27.99 -2.85 5.31
CA LEU A 240 -28.02 -4.31 5.39
C LEU A 240 -27.13 -4.78 6.56
N PRO A 241 -27.62 -5.68 7.44
CA PRO A 241 -26.82 -6.27 8.51
C PRO A 241 -25.52 -6.90 7.96
N GLY A 242 -24.41 -6.69 8.67
CA GLY A 242 -23.09 -7.21 8.27
C GLY A 242 -22.26 -6.29 7.37
N THR A 243 -22.75 -5.09 7.01
CA THR A 243 -22.01 -4.10 6.23
C THR A 243 -21.20 -3.10 7.06
N GLY A 244 -21.07 -3.33 8.38
CA GLY A 244 -20.34 -2.44 9.31
C GLY A 244 -18.89 -2.15 8.93
N TRP A 245 -18.25 -3.06 8.17
CA TRP A 245 -16.90 -2.89 7.63
C TRP A 245 -16.78 -1.69 6.67
N LYS A 246 -17.87 -1.25 6.02
CA LYS A 246 -17.87 -0.06 5.15
C LYS A 246 -17.65 1.22 5.94
N ARG A 247 -18.23 1.30 7.15
CA ARG A 247 -17.98 2.42 8.06
C ARG A 247 -16.51 2.44 8.48
N THR A 248 -15.96 1.28 8.86
CA THR A 248 -14.53 1.13 9.18
C THR A 248 -13.65 1.56 8.00
N ALA A 249 -13.99 1.18 6.77
CA ALA A 249 -13.27 1.61 5.57
C ALA A 249 -13.22 3.14 5.43
N ARG A 250 -14.35 3.82 5.64
CA ARG A 250 -14.43 5.29 5.55
C ARG A 250 -13.70 5.99 6.69
N GLU A 251 -13.75 5.43 7.90
CA GLU A 251 -12.99 5.90 9.07
C GLU A 251 -11.49 5.81 8.80
N TRP A 252 -11.02 4.66 8.31
CA TRP A 252 -9.63 4.46 7.91
C TRP A 252 -9.23 5.40 6.77
N GLY A 253 -10.13 5.59 5.79
CA GLY A 253 -9.99 6.57 4.72
C GLY A 253 -9.68 7.98 5.24
N THR A 254 -10.50 8.43 6.20
CA THR A 254 -10.36 9.73 6.86
C THR A 254 -9.09 9.83 7.70
N GLN A 255 -8.73 8.75 8.41
CA GLN A 255 -7.53 8.71 9.25
C GLN A 255 -6.25 8.88 8.42
N GLN A 256 -6.14 8.24 7.27
CA GLN A 256 -4.97 8.44 6.42
C GLN A 256 -4.91 9.81 5.77
N ALA A 257 -6.06 10.39 5.41
CA ALA A 257 -6.08 11.76 4.91
C ALA A 257 -5.48 12.71 5.94
N LYS A 258 -5.75 12.48 7.24
CA LYS A 258 -5.12 13.21 8.36
C LYS A 258 -3.63 12.89 8.48
N ALA A 259 -3.24 11.61 8.49
CA ALA A 259 -1.83 11.19 8.62
C ALA A 259 -0.95 11.78 7.50
N LYS A 260 -1.50 11.95 6.30
CA LYS A 260 -0.84 12.58 5.15
C LYS A 260 -0.82 14.10 5.25
N ALA A 261 -1.94 14.72 5.62
CA ALA A 261 -2.07 16.17 5.66
C ALA A 261 -1.29 16.81 6.81
N GLY A 262 -1.20 16.16 7.97
CA GLY A 262 -0.58 16.74 9.18
C GLY A 262 0.86 17.22 8.98
N PRO A 263 1.80 16.33 8.61
CA PRO A 263 3.20 16.72 8.37
C PRO A 263 3.33 17.75 7.23
N TYR A 264 2.49 17.62 6.20
CA TYR A 264 2.49 18.57 5.09
C TYR A 264 2.09 19.99 5.53
N GLU A 265 0.97 20.13 6.24
CA GLU A 265 0.51 21.43 6.72
C GLU A 265 1.48 22.02 7.76
N TRP A 266 2.17 21.19 8.53
CA TRP A 266 3.26 21.63 9.42
C TRP A 266 4.41 22.28 8.65
N VAL A 267 4.91 21.63 7.59
CA VAL A 267 5.99 22.19 6.75
C VAL A 267 5.51 23.47 6.08
N LYS A 268 4.30 23.45 5.52
CA LYS A 268 3.64 24.59 4.92
C LYS A 268 3.62 25.78 5.89
N ALA A 269 3.05 25.62 7.08
CA ALA A 269 3.00 26.70 8.06
C ALA A 269 4.38 27.27 8.39
N ARG A 270 5.43 26.44 8.44
CA ARG A 270 6.79 26.89 8.74
C ARG A 270 7.41 27.70 7.61
N VAL A 271 7.18 27.32 6.36
CA VAL A 271 7.78 28.03 5.22
C VAL A 271 7.01 29.32 4.91
N TRP A 272 5.68 29.32 5.00
CA TRP A 272 4.87 30.51 4.72
C TRP A 272 4.69 31.45 5.93
N GLY A 273 4.91 30.97 7.17
CA GLY A 273 4.81 31.77 8.39
C GLY A 273 6.11 32.46 8.82
N ALA A 274 7.23 32.21 8.15
CA ALA A 274 8.47 32.94 8.37
C ALA A 274 8.40 34.32 7.67
N PRO A 275 8.71 35.45 8.34
CA PRO A 275 8.83 36.72 7.66
C PRO A 275 9.93 36.63 6.60
N ALA A 276 9.66 37.19 5.41
CA ALA A 276 10.60 37.24 4.30
C ALA A 276 11.97 37.73 4.80
N PHE A 277 13.02 36.97 4.48
CA PHE A 277 14.40 37.17 4.90
C PHE A 277 14.82 38.64 4.97
N ASP A 278 15.11 39.12 6.18
CA ASP A 278 15.82 40.38 6.41
C ASP A 278 17.31 40.15 6.11
N ASN A 279 17.78 40.80 5.06
CA ASN A 279 19.13 40.67 4.51
C ASN A 279 20.13 41.48 5.36
N GLN A 280 20.34 41.09 6.61
CA GLN A 280 21.46 41.60 7.43
C GLN A 280 21.65 40.73 8.68
N LEU A 281 22.69 39.88 8.65
CA LEU A 281 23.73 39.74 9.70
C LEU A 281 24.52 38.44 9.52
N SER A 282 25.82 38.63 9.35
CA SER A 282 26.88 37.65 9.24
C SER A 282 27.04 36.79 10.50
N THR A 283 26.70 35.50 10.44
CA THR A 283 27.37 34.40 11.17
C THR A 283 27.07 33.06 10.48
N PRO A 284 28.04 32.12 10.36
CA PRO A 284 27.82 30.86 9.70
C PRO A 284 27.15 29.86 10.66
N ARG A 285 25.83 29.72 10.56
CA ARG A 285 25.10 28.55 11.06
C ARG A 285 24.59 27.75 9.86
N SER A 286 25.01 26.50 9.77
CA SER A 286 24.73 25.53 8.70
C SER A 286 23.29 25.02 8.71
N HIS A 287 22.31 25.91 8.58
CA HIS A 287 20.90 25.55 8.43
C HIS A 287 20.40 26.02 7.06
N LEU A 288 20.30 25.06 6.13
CA LEU A 288 19.57 25.21 4.86
C LEU A 288 18.13 25.64 5.16
N THR A 289 17.82 26.91 4.93
CA THR A 289 16.47 27.46 5.03
C THR A 289 16.01 27.85 3.64
N ILE A 290 14.85 27.34 3.26
CA ILE A 290 14.25 27.35 1.92
C ILE A 290 13.36 28.59 1.77
N GLY A 291 13.69 29.50 0.85
CA GLY A 291 12.84 30.64 0.48
C GLY A 291 11.83 30.28 -0.63
N ILE A 292 10.62 30.87 -0.59
CA ILE A 292 9.53 30.59 -1.55
C ILE A 292 8.90 31.86 -2.09
N GLU A 293 8.74 31.92 -3.42
CA GLU A 293 7.90 32.87 -4.16
C GLU A 293 6.53 32.24 -4.53
N TYR A 294 5.47 33.06 -4.47
CA TYR A 294 4.07 32.67 -4.50
C TYR A 294 3.43 32.82 -5.89
N TYR A 295 2.58 31.88 -6.31
CA TYR A 295 1.54 32.13 -7.32
C TYR A 295 0.22 31.44 -6.93
N GLY A 296 -0.86 32.22 -6.95
CA GLY A 296 -2.12 31.98 -6.27
C GLY A 296 -3.15 31.05 -6.91
N GLU A 297 -4.28 30.99 -6.21
CA GLU A 297 -5.32 29.96 -6.18
C GLU A 297 -6.20 29.81 -7.43
N GLY A 298 -6.63 28.57 -7.67
CA GLY A 298 -7.73 28.19 -8.55
C GLY A 298 -8.08 26.72 -8.34
N GLY A 299 -9.32 26.44 -7.95
CA GLY A 299 -9.73 25.13 -7.43
C GLY A 299 -9.59 23.92 -8.37
N THR A 300 -9.77 22.75 -7.75
CA THR A 300 -9.88 21.38 -8.28
C THR A 300 -8.62 20.51 -8.34
N SER A 301 -8.78 19.32 -7.73
CA SER A 301 -8.01 18.07 -7.84
C SER A 301 -6.79 17.86 -6.95
N GLU A 302 -6.78 16.70 -6.29
CA GLU A 302 -5.68 16.03 -5.56
C GLU A 302 -4.33 15.93 -6.31
N ARG A 303 -4.26 16.37 -7.58
CA ARG A 303 -3.01 16.59 -8.32
C ARG A 303 -2.12 17.68 -7.69
N SER A 304 -2.72 18.53 -6.85
CA SER A 304 -2.11 19.68 -6.20
C SER A 304 -1.08 19.32 -5.11
N TRP A 305 -1.30 18.24 -4.33
CA TRP A 305 -0.53 18.01 -3.11
C TRP A 305 0.95 17.65 -3.36
N ILE A 306 1.25 16.66 -4.23
CA ILE A 306 2.64 16.30 -4.55
C ILE A 306 3.30 17.41 -5.38
N HIS A 307 2.61 17.96 -6.36
CA HIS A 307 3.16 19.06 -7.15
C HIS A 307 3.57 20.27 -6.26
N ASN A 308 2.83 20.54 -5.18
CA ASN A 308 3.11 21.63 -4.24
C ASN A 308 4.12 21.27 -3.15
N VAL A 309 4.12 20.04 -2.62
CA VAL A 309 5.19 19.53 -1.73
C VAL A 309 6.54 19.54 -2.45
N TRP A 310 6.58 19.17 -3.73
CA TRP A 310 7.83 18.90 -4.44
C TRP A 310 8.34 20.08 -5.29
N ARG A 311 7.49 21.03 -5.72
CA ARG A 311 7.98 22.37 -6.17
C ARG A 311 8.66 23.13 -5.04
N LEU A 312 8.21 22.92 -3.81
CA LEU A 312 8.81 23.44 -2.57
C LEU A 312 10.30 23.08 -2.45
N VAL A 313 10.65 21.84 -2.85
CA VAL A 313 12.02 21.31 -2.77
C VAL A 313 12.85 21.70 -4.00
N HIS A 314 12.22 21.88 -5.16
CA HIS A 314 12.89 22.16 -6.43
C HIS A 314 13.50 23.58 -6.55
N HIS A 315 13.03 24.55 -5.76
CA HIS A 315 13.50 25.94 -5.85
C HIS A 315 14.76 26.23 -5.01
N VAL A 316 15.20 25.27 -4.21
CA VAL A 316 16.29 25.43 -3.22
C VAL A 316 17.57 24.76 -3.63
N VAL A 317 17.48 23.65 -4.36
CA VAL A 317 18.66 22.87 -4.78
C VAL A 317 19.16 23.32 -6.16
N GLY A 318 18.55 24.37 -6.72
CA GLY A 318 18.81 24.90 -8.07
C GLY A 318 19.75 26.11 -8.16
N GLN A 319 20.46 26.50 -7.10
CA GLN A 319 21.55 27.48 -7.18
C GLN A 319 22.79 27.01 -6.41
#